data_AF-A0A4R4RDP5-F1
#
_entry.id   AF-A0A4R4RDP5-F1
#
_cell.length_a   1.000
_cell.length_b   1.000
_cell.length_c   1.000
_cell.angle_alpha   90.00
_cell.angle_beta   90.00
_cell.angle_gamma   90.00
#
_symmetry.space_group_name_H-M   'P 1'
#
loop_
_entity.id
_entity.type
_entity.pdbx_description
1 polymer ?
#
loop_
_entity_poly.entity_id
_entity_poly.type
_entity_poly.pdbx_seq_one_letter_code
_entity_poly.pdbx_strand_id
1 'polypeptide(L)'
;MGGGGSPGSDVPRRGHALPLGRGRVKVEWSLGAKRSAARFMRDQEGMRRLVDAVARLAEDPYPSEAFVRGEYHRLKVGPYRVMYLVEDQLVTVDYIDRVAGHDG
;
A
#
# COMPACT_ATOMS: atom_id res chain seq x y z
N MET A 1 -42.26 27.86 -34.58
CA MET A 1 -40.89 27.65 -35.12
C MET A 1 -40.05 28.83 -34.67
N GLY A 2 -38.93 28.76 -33.96
CA GLY A 2 -38.22 27.70 -33.24
C GLY A 2 -37.29 28.44 -32.27
N GLY A 3 -37.17 27.96 -31.03
CA GLY A 3 -36.32 28.57 -30.01
C GLY A 3 -34.85 28.34 -30.33
N GLY A 4 -34.08 29.42 -30.47
CA GLY A 4 -32.62 29.38 -30.60
C GLY A 4 -31.99 29.37 -29.22
N GLY A 5 -31.63 28.18 -28.73
CA GLY A 5 -30.83 28.01 -27.53
C GLY A 5 -29.36 28.35 -27.79
N SER A 6 -28.77 29.12 -26.90
CA SER A 6 -27.33 29.19 -26.61
C SER A 6 -27.23 29.49 -25.11
N PRO A 7 -26.28 28.91 -24.35
CA PRO A 7 -24.89 28.80 -24.76
C PRO A 7 -24.25 27.42 -24.52
N GLY A 8 -23.45 26.98 -25.50
CA GLY A 8 -22.38 26.01 -25.26
C GLY A 8 -21.24 26.72 -24.52
N SER A 9 -21.36 26.84 -23.21
CA SER A 9 -20.21 27.07 -22.34
C SER A 9 -19.64 25.70 -22.00
N ASP A 10 -18.76 25.22 -22.87
CA ASP A 10 -17.87 24.10 -22.61
C ASP A 10 -16.98 24.51 -21.44
N VAL A 11 -17.42 24.16 -20.23
CA VAL A 11 -16.57 24.24 -19.05
C VAL A 11 -15.47 23.22 -19.31
N PRO A 12 -14.19 23.62 -19.44
CA PRO A 12 -13.14 22.64 -19.33
C PRO A 12 -13.26 22.11 -17.91
N ARG A 13 -13.85 20.91 -17.76
CA ARG A 13 -13.67 20.12 -16.56
C ARG A 13 -12.16 20.07 -16.41
N ARG A 14 -11.65 20.78 -15.40
CA ARG A 14 -10.29 20.66 -14.94
C ARG A 14 -9.98 19.17 -14.99
N GLY A 15 -9.20 18.78 -15.99
CA GLY A 15 -8.46 17.55 -15.89
C GLY A 15 -7.70 17.75 -14.59
N HIS A 16 -8.12 17.06 -13.54
CA HIS A 16 -7.13 16.54 -12.64
C HIS A 16 -6.20 15.79 -13.57
N ALA A 17 -5.09 16.44 -13.91
CA ALA A 17 -3.91 15.73 -14.30
C ALA A 17 -3.79 14.65 -13.23
N LEU A 18 -4.12 13.41 -13.59
CA LEU A 18 -3.72 12.26 -12.82
C LEU A 18 -2.24 12.49 -12.58
N PRO A 19 -1.76 12.59 -11.32
CA PRO A 19 -0.37 12.93 -11.07
C PRO A 19 0.47 11.96 -11.88
N LEU A 20 1.18 12.52 -12.88
CA LEU A 20 2.04 11.81 -13.79
C LEU A 20 3.08 11.09 -12.93
N GLY A 21 2.91 9.78 -12.79
CA GLY A 21 3.78 8.91 -12.01
C GLY A 21 3.90 9.35 -10.55
N ARG A 22 3.21 8.68 -9.63
CA ARG A 22 3.79 8.59 -8.29
C ARG A 22 5.09 7.82 -8.47
N GLY A 23 6.21 8.55 -8.59
CA GLY A 23 7.54 7.96 -8.62
C GLY A 23 7.70 7.04 -7.42
N ARG A 24 8.60 6.05 -7.54
CA ARG A 24 8.86 5.06 -6.50
C ARG A 24 8.86 5.70 -5.12
N VAL A 25 8.02 5.22 -4.20
CA VAL A 25 7.99 5.71 -2.83
C VAL A 25 9.15 5.11 -2.02
N LYS A 26 9.59 5.84 -0.99
CA LYS A 26 10.57 5.31 -0.05
C LYS A 26 9.90 4.29 0.86
N VAL A 27 10.57 3.19 1.15
CA VAL A 27 10.11 2.21 2.14
C VAL A 27 11.05 2.21 3.32
N GLU A 28 10.52 2.46 4.51
CA GLU A 28 11.25 2.41 5.78
C GLU A 28 10.65 1.38 6.72
N TRP A 29 11.51 0.81 7.56
CA TRP A 29 11.13 -0.17 8.57
C TRP A 29 11.32 0.45 9.95
N SER A 30 10.22 0.53 10.70
CA SER A 30 10.28 0.96 12.09
C SER A 30 11.12 -0.01 12.92
N LEU A 31 11.55 0.43 14.10
CA LEU A 31 12.21 -0.46 15.05
C LEU A 31 11.27 -1.60 15.49
N GLY A 32 9.97 -1.35 15.58
CA GLY A 32 8.94 -2.34 15.87
C GLY A 32 8.86 -3.42 14.78
N ALA A 33 8.91 -3.03 13.51
CA ALA A 33 8.94 -3.94 12.38
C ALA A 33 10.19 -4.82 12.40
N LYS A 34 11.38 -4.23 12.63
CA LYS A 34 12.63 -5.00 12.71
C LYS A 34 12.61 -6.01 13.86
N ARG A 35 12.14 -5.60 15.05
CA ARG A 35 12.03 -6.48 16.23
C ARG A 35 11.02 -7.61 16.02
N SER A 36 9.89 -7.32 15.41
CA SER A 36 8.86 -8.32 15.13
C SER A 36 9.29 -9.31 14.05
N ALA A 37 9.89 -8.84 12.95
CA ALA A 37 10.48 -9.68 11.91
C ALA A 37 11.58 -10.61 12.44
N ALA A 38 12.41 -10.15 13.38
CA ALA A 38 13.48 -10.95 13.97
C ALA A 38 12.97 -12.26 14.59
N ARG A 39 11.71 -12.30 15.06
CA ARG A 39 11.08 -13.50 15.65
C ARG A 39 10.90 -14.63 14.63
N PHE A 40 10.92 -14.31 13.34
CA PHE A 40 10.61 -15.24 12.25
C PHE A 40 11.81 -15.59 11.37
N MET A 41 13.03 -15.19 11.74
CA MET A 41 14.25 -15.39 10.93
C MET A 41 14.61 -16.86 10.67
N ARG A 42 14.03 -17.81 11.42
CA ARG A 42 14.19 -19.25 11.15
C ARG A 42 13.44 -19.70 9.90
N ASP A 43 12.42 -18.96 9.48
CA ASP A 43 11.64 -19.19 8.26
C ASP A 43 12.22 -18.34 7.13
N GLN A 44 13.35 -18.78 6.58
CA GLN A 44 14.09 -18.01 5.58
C GLN A 44 13.30 -17.78 4.30
N GLU A 45 12.55 -18.80 3.85
CA GLU A 45 11.72 -18.67 2.65
C GLU A 45 10.57 -17.70 2.87
N GLY A 46 9.88 -17.81 4.01
CA GLY A 46 8.82 -16.89 4.40
C GLY A 46 9.31 -15.45 4.50
N MET A 47 10.47 -15.23 5.11
CA MET A 47 11.09 -13.92 5.23
C MET A 47 11.53 -13.34 3.87
N ARG A 48 12.04 -14.16 2.96
CA ARG A 48 12.37 -13.72 1.60
C ARG A 48 11.12 -13.21 0.87
N ARG A 49 10.02 -13.99 0.89
CA ARG A 49 8.74 -13.59 0.29
C ARG A 49 8.21 -12.30 0.91
N LEU A 50 8.37 -12.14 2.22
CA LEU A 50 7.98 -10.92 2.94
C LEU A 50 8.78 -9.70 2.46
N VAL A 51 10.11 -9.81 2.37
CA VAL A 51 10.97 -8.72 1.92
C VAL A 51 10.66 -8.34 0.47
N ASP A 52 10.46 -9.33 -0.41
CA ASP A 52 10.09 -9.09 -1.81
C ASP A 52 8.74 -8.35 -1.92
N ALA A 53 7.76 -8.73 -1.11
CA ALA A 53 6.46 -8.05 -1.08
C ALA A 53 6.57 -6.61 -0.55
N VAL A 54 7.36 -6.39 0.50
CA VAL A 54 7.62 -5.04 1.02
C VAL A 54 8.36 -4.17 0.00
N ALA A 55 9.30 -4.74 -0.77
CA ALA A 55 9.99 -4.01 -1.83
C ALA A 55 9.04 -3.57 -2.95
N ARG A 56 7.98 -4.35 -3.25
CA ARG A 56 6.95 -3.98 -4.24
C ARG A 56 6.10 -2.79 -3.80
N LEU A 57 5.98 -2.53 -2.50
CA LEU A 57 5.30 -1.33 -1.99
C LEU A 57 5.95 -0.03 -2.46
N ALA A 58 7.23 -0.08 -2.85
CA ALA A 58 7.92 1.07 -3.44
C ALA A 58 7.32 1.46 -4.81
N GLU A 59 6.83 0.48 -5.58
CA GLU A 59 6.22 0.71 -6.90
C GLU A 59 4.71 0.92 -6.80
N ASP A 60 4.05 0.12 -5.95
CA ASP A 60 2.62 0.19 -5.69
C ASP A 60 2.35 0.19 -4.18
N PRO A 61 2.18 1.38 -3.56
CA PRO A 61 1.90 1.49 -2.13
C PRO A 61 0.52 0.94 -1.73
N TYR A 62 -0.39 0.78 -2.69
CA TYR A 62 -1.78 0.39 -2.47
C TYR A 62 -2.15 -0.85 -3.32
N PRO A 63 -1.43 -1.98 -3.14
CA PRO A 63 -1.72 -3.19 -3.89
C PRO A 63 -3.13 -3.68 -3.56
N SER A 64 -3.75 -4.37 -4.52
CA SER A 64 -5.13 -4.88 -4.38
C SER A 64 -5.35 -5.80 -3.17
N GLU A 65 -4.29 -6.42 -2.69
CA GLU A 65 -4.23 -7.34 -1.55
C GLU A 65 -4.12 -6.61 -0.20
N ALA A 66 -3.94 -5.29 -0.21
CA ALA A 66 -3.89 -4.46 0.98
C ALA A 66 -5.29 -4.04 1.44
N PHE A 67 -5.57 -4.24 2.73
CA PHE A 67 -6.82 -3.80 3.36
C PHE A 67 -6.56 -2.67 4.35
N VAL A 68 -7.39 -1.63 4.31
CA VAL A 68 -7.32 -0.51 5.26
C VAL A 68 -7.96 -0.93 6.60
N ARG A 69 -7.26 -0.70 7.70
CA ARG A 69 -7.79 -0.82 9.07
C ARG A 69 -7.35 0.39 9.90
N GLY A 70 -8.26 1.34 10.07
CA GLY A 70 -7.92 2.63 10.65
C GLY A 70 -6.94 3.35 9.74
N GLU A 71 -5.83 3.84 10.30
CA GLU A 71 -4.77 4.54 9.56
C GLU A 71 -3.75 3.60 8.90
N TYR A 72 -3.84 2.30 9.18
CA TYR A 72 -2.89 1.31 8.69
C TYR A 72 -3.43 0.51 7.51
N HIS A 73 -2.56 0.25 6.56
CA HIS A 73 -2.75 -0.76 5.53
C HIS A 73 -2.22 -2.12 5.99
N ARG A 74 -2.92 -3.17 5.59
CA ARG A 74 -2.61 -4.56 5.94
C ARG A 74 -2.36 -5.36 4.69
N LEU A 75 -1.11 -5.75 4.47
CA LEU A 75 -0.73 -6.64 3.39
C LEU A 75 -0.54 -8.06 3.93
N LYS A 76 -1.24 -9.03 3.34
CA LYS A 76 -1.02 -10.45 3.61
C LYS A 76 0.08 -10.98 2.69
N VAL A 77 1.11 -11.59 3.27
CA VAL A 77 2.22 -12.21 2.52
C VAL A 77 2.43 -13.62 3.02
N GLY A 78 1.83 -14.60 2.32
CA GLY A 78 1.84 -15.98 2.76
C GLY A 78 1.29 -16.13 4.20
N PRO A 79 2.08 -16.69 5.15
CA PRO A 79 1.67 -16.82 6.54
C PRO A 79 1.88 -15.54 7.37
N TYR A 80 2.32 -14.43 6.76
CA TYR A 80 2.60 -13.17 7.46
C TYR A 80 1.57 -12.08 7.15
N ARG A 81 1.51 -11.10 8.05
CA ARG A 81 0.80 -9.84 7.92
C ARG A 81 1.78 -8.70 8.13
N VAL A 82 1.83 -7.78 7.18
CA VAL A 82 2.59 -6.54 7.26
C VAL A 82 1.61 -5.40 7.52
N MET A 83 1.80 -4.70 8.63
CA MET A 83 1.11 -3.44 8.92
C MET A 83 2.00 -2.29 8.50
N TYR A 84 1.49 -1.41 7.66
CA TYR A 84 2.23 -0.26 7.15
C TYR A 84 1.33 0.97 7.02
N LEU A 85 1.93 2.15 7.00
CA LEU A 85 1.27 3.41 6.67
C LEU A 85 1.84 3.95 5.37
N VAL A 86 1.04 4.75 4.68
CA VAL A 86 1.48 5.52 3.50
C VAL A 86 1.26 6.99 3.79
N GLU A 87 2.35 7.75 3.86
CA GLU A 87 2.37 9.19 4.12
C GLU A 87 3.13 9.86 2.97
N ASP A 88 2.43 10.62 2.13
CA ASP A 88 2.97 11.26 0.92
C ASP A 88 3.74 10.31 -0.01
N GLN A 89 5.07 10.29 0.09
CA GLN A 89 5.99 9.43 -0.68
C GLN A 89 6.79 8.46 0.20
N LEU A 90 6.28 8.17 1.41
CA LEU A 90 6.89 7.27 2.37
C LEU A 90 5.91 6.15 2.74
N VAL A 91 6.40 4.93 2.65
CA VAL A 91 5.78 3.74 3.23
C VAL A 91 6.55 3.39 4.49
N THR A 92 5.87 3.42 5.63
CA THR A 92 6.45 3.02 6.92
C THR A 92 5.91 1.66 7.30
N VAL A 93 6.75 0.63 7.25
CA VAL A 93 6.43 -0.70 7.81
C VAL A 93 6.55 -0.61 9.33
N ASP A 94 5.43 -0.79 10.02
CA ASP A 94 5.33 -0.59 11.46
C ASP A 94 5.42 -1.90 12.25
N TYR A 95 4.75 -2.95 11.78
CA TYR A 95 4.69 -4.23 12.49
C TYR A 95 4.52 -5.43 11.57
N ILE A 96 5.16 -6.54 11.90
CA ILE A 96 5.03 -7.83 11.20
C ILE A 96 4.50 -8.88 12.17
N ASP A 97 3.45 -9.58 11.75
CA ASP A 97 2.88 -10.68 12.52
C ASP A 97 2.71 -11.92 11.64
N ARG A 98 2.43 -13.07 12.26
CA ARG A 98 1.87 -14.20 11.54
C ARG A 98 0.35 -14.07 11.46
N VAL A 99 -0.21 -14.51 10.34
CA VAL A 99 -1.64 -14.80 10.24
C VAL A 99 -1.88 -15.94 11.24
N ALA A 100 -2.63 -15.69 12.31
CA ALA A 100 -3.11 -16.79 13.15
C ALA A 100 -3.81 -17.79 12.23
N GLY A 101 -3.27 -19.01 12.17
CA GLY A 101 -3.99 -20.11 11.58
C GLY A 101 -5.29 -20.22 12.34
N HIS A 102 -6.42 -20.20 11.63
CA HIS A 102 -7.50 -21.04 12.08
C HIS A 102 -6.96 -22.45 11.91
N ASP A 103 -6.41 -23.01 12.98
CA ASP A 103 -6.28 -24.45 13.11
C ASP A 103 -7.73 -24.97 13.02
N GLY A 104 -8.09 -25.48 11.85
CA GLY A 104 -9.29 -26.28 11.62
C GLY A 104 -8.90 -27.74 11.54
#